data_AF-A0A170YAG5-F1
#
_entry.id   AF-A0A170YAG5-F1
#
_cell.length_a   1.000
_cell.length_b   1.000
_cell.length_c   1.000
_cell.angle_alpha   90.00
_cell.angle_beta   90.00
_cell.angle_gamma   90.00
#
_symmetry.space_group_name_H-M   'P 1'
#
loop_
_entity.id
_entity.type
_entity.pdbx_description
1 polymer ?
#
loop_
_entity_poly.entity_id
_entity_poly.type
_entity_poly.pdbx_seq_one_letter_code
_entity_poly.pdbx_strand_id
1 'polypeptide(L)'
;FGQLYQNNQVFTTQIRHLNLLECHSKVLLQNYGVNVQKFIVVENPLEAVDLQSKFKVDEYVIKAQVLAGGRGLGHFDNGFKGGVHLTTDPSKVLPIVEKMVGHRLITKQTSKEGIPVNKVMIAESVNIKRETYFSIVMDRFFDGPVIIASPSGGTDIENVAKITPHLIKTFPVDIIKGITNNIALEVAEFLRFEQNSKEKAATEIKRLYDLFINVDATQVEINPLAETSEGHVISVDAKINFDDNAKFR
;
A
#
# COMPACT_ATOMS: atom_id res chain seq x y z
N PHE A 1 12.22 -23.54 56.68
CA PHE A 1 12.79 -22.99 55.43
C PHE A 1 11.92 -23.45 54.27
N GLY A 2 10.80 -22.76 54.06
CA GLY A 2 9.75 -23.14 53.11
C GLY A 2 9.79 -22.25 51.86
N GLN A 3 9.67 -22.89 50.71
CA GLN A 3 9.67 -22.33 49.36
C GLN A 3 8.63 -21.23 49.16
N LEU A 4 9.05 -20.12 48.53
CA LEU A 4 8.17 -19.22 47.79
C LEU A 4 8.64 -19.21 46.33
N TYR A 5 8.17 -20.19 45.55
CA TYR A 5 8.11 -20.05 44.10
C TYR A 5 6.96 -19.07 43.79
N GLN A 6 7.32 -17.81 43.51
CA GLN A 6 6.36 -16.87 42.93
C GLN A 6 6.06 -17.32 41.49
N ASN A 7 4.80 -17.73 41.29
CA ASN A 7 4.19 -17.90 39.98
C ASN A 7 4.19 -16.55 39.24
N ASN A 8 5.23 -16.28 38.46
CA ASN A 8 5.17 -15.24 37.43
C ASN A 8 4.31 -15.75 36.27
N GLN A 9 2.99 -15.65 36.42
CA GLN A 9 2.09 -15.64 35.27
C GLN A 9 2.37 -14.36 34.49
N VAL A 10 3.13 -14.48 33.41
CA VAL A 10 3.29 -13.41 32.42
C VAL A 10 1.91 -13.22 31.78
N PHE A 11 1.18 -12.19 32.20
CA PHE A 11 0.01 -11.74 31.47
C PHE A 11 0.48 -11.21 30.12
N THR A 12 0.39 -12.03 29.08
CA THR A 12 0.58 -11.57 27.70
C THR A 12 -0.62 -10.72 27.36
N THR A 13 -0.51 -9.41 27.59
CA THR A 13 -1.49 -8.45 27.08
C THR A 13 -1.47 -8.52 25.57
N GLN A 14 -2.62 -8.78 24.95
CA GLN A 14 -2.74 -8.77 23.50
C GLN A 14 -2.55 -7.33 23.00
N ILE A 15 -1.40 -7.05 22.38
CA ILE A 15 -1.14 -5.76 21.72
C ILE A 15 -1.71 -5.83 20.30
N ARG A 16 -2.47 -4.81 19.89
CA ARG A 16 -2.94 -4.65 18.52
C ARG A 16 -2.06 -3.63 17.82
N HIS A 17 -1.27 -4.10 16.87
CA HIS A 17 -0.50 -3.24 15.97
C HIS A 17 -1.45 -2.55 14.97
N LEU A 18 -1.33 -1.23 14.82
CA LEU A 18 -2.14 -0.49 13.84
C LEU A 18 -1.70 -0.84 12.41
N ASN A 19 -2.64 -1.37 11.64
CA ASN A 19 -2.48 -1.59 10.19
C ASN A 19 -3.67 -0.96 9.47
N LEU A 20 -3.38 -0.23 8.39
CA LEU A 20 -4.42 0.43 7.59
C LEU A 20 -4.83 -0.44 6.39
N LEU A 21 -6.12 -0.36 6.04
CA LEU A 21 -6.57 -0.84 4.72
C LEU A 21 -5.96 0.04 3.63
N GLU A 22 -5.79 -0.50 2.42
CA GLU A 22 -5.26 0.24 1.27
C GLU A 22 -6.01 1.57 1.05
N CYS A 23 -7.35 1.57 1.14
CA CYS A 23 -8.13 2.79 1.00
C CYS A 23 -7.80 3.85 2.06
N HIS A 24 -7.53 3.44 3.31
CA HIS A 24 -7.15 4.37 4.37
C HIS A 24 -5.74 4.90 4.18
N SER A 25 -4.80 4.05 3.77
CA SER A 25 -3.46 4.48 3.37
C SER A 25 -3.51 5.51 2.25
N LYS A 26 -4.37 5.29 1.23
CA LYS A 26 -4.53 6.25 0.11
C LYS A 26 -5.14 7.59 0.53
N VAL A 27 -6.13 7.60 1.42
CA VAL A 27 -6.65 8.86 1.98
C VAL A 27 -5.55 9.60 2.73
N LEU A 28 -4.75 8.89 3.54
CA LEU A 28 -3.65 9.50 4.27
C LEU A 28 -2.61 10.09 3.31
N LEU A 29 -2.23 9.36 2.26
CA LEU A 29 -1.35 9.85 1.19
C LEU A 29 -1.89 11.13 0.53
N GLN A 30 -3.17 11.18 0.19
CA GLN A 30 -3.81 12.37 -0.37
C GLN A 30 -3.73 13.59 0.55
N ASN A 31 -3.89 13.40 1.86
CA ASN A 31 -3.79 14.49 2.83
C ASN A 31 -2.38 15.12 2.89
N TYR A 32 -1.35 14.37 2.48
CA TYR A 32 0.03 14.87 2.34
C TYR A 32 0.37 15.29 0.90
N GLY A 33 -0.64 15.41 0.04
CA GLY A 33 -0.49 15.85 -1.35
C GLY A 33 0.15 14.82 -2.27
N VAL A 34 0.32 13.56 -1.83
CA VAL A 34 0.80 12.47 -2.69
C VAL A 34 -0.26 12.15 -3.73
N ASN A 35 0.18 12.01 -4.97
CA ASN A 35 -0.71 11.66 -6.06
C ASN A 35 -1.04 10.16 -6.00
N VAL A 36 -2.32 9.83 -5.83
CA VAL A 36 -2.82 8.45 -5.75
C VAL A 36 -3.81 8.17 -6.86
N GLN A 37 -3.91 6.90 -7.24
CA GLN A 37 -4.97 6.40 -8.12
C GLN A 37 -6.35 6.83 -7.56
N LYS A 38 -7.20 7.44 -8.39
CA LYS A 38 -8.55 7.83 -7.97
C LYS A 38 -9.38 6.60 -7.59
N PHE A 39 -10.19 6.73 -6.55
CA PHE A 39 -11.02 5.64 -6.07
C PHE A 39 -12.23 6.13 -5.29
N ILE A 40 -13.18 5.22 -5.12
CA ILE A 40 -14.23 5.30 -4.11
C ILE A 40 -14.25 4.02 -3.29
N VAL A 41 -14.88 4.06 -2.12
CA VAL A 41 -15.07 2.91 -1.25
C VAL A 41 -16.56 2.63 -1.12
N VAL A 42 -16.91 1.35 -1.12
CA VAL A 42 -18.26 0.84 -1.02
C VAL A 42 -18.34 -0.09 0.18
N GLU A 43 -19.29 0.14 1.08
CA GLU A 43 -19.52 -0.70 2.27
C GLU A 43 -20.81 -1.51 2.17
N ASN A 44 -21.73 -1.08 1.31
CA ASN A 44 -22.98 -1.76 0.98
C ASN A 44 -23.10 -1.88 -0.55
N PRO A 45 -23.39 -3.07 -1.11
CA PRO A 45 -23.59 -3.22 -2.55
C PRO A 45 -24.54 -2.18 -3.18
N LEU A 46 -25.58 -1.74 -2.47
CA LEU A 46 -26.52 -0.72 -2.95
C LEU A 46 -25.84 0.63 -3.28
N GLU A 47 -24.74 0.97 -2.62
CA GLU A 47 -23.97 2.19 -2.92
C GLU A 47 -23.32 2.14 -4.31
N ALA A 48 -23.10 0.94 -4.86
CA ALA A 48 -22.54 0.73 -6.19
C ALA A 48 -23.59 0.82 -7.32
N VAL A 49 -24.89 0.91 -7.00
CA VAL A 49 -25.96 1.05 -8.02
C VAL A 49 -25.80 2.36 -8.81
N ASP A 50 -25.46 3.45 -8.11
CA ASP A 50 -25.26 4.77 -8.72
C ASP A 50 -23.81 5.04 -9.15
N LEU A 51 -22.96 4.00 -9.22
CA LEU A 51 -21.53 4.11 -9.48
C LEU A 51 -21.23 4.98 -10.71
N GLN A 52 -21.93 4.72 -11.83
CA GLN A 52 -21.69 5.44 -13.10
C GLN A 52 -21.92 6.94 -12.99
N SER A 53 -22.80 7.39 -12.10
CA SER A 53 -23.06 8.82 -11.89
C SER A 53 -21.98 9.48 -11.03
N LYS A 54 -21.36 8.73 -10.11
CA LYS A 54 -20.40 9.23 -9.11
C LYS A 54 -18.95 9.07 -9.53
N PHE A 55 -18.63 8.01 -10.27
CA PHE A 55 -17.27 7.61 -10.60
C PHE A 55 -17.22 6.96 -11.98
N LYS A 56 -17.12 7.78 -13.02
CA LYS A 56 -17.02 7.34 -14.41
C LYS A 56 -15.56 7.30 -14.86
N VAL A 57 -15.10 6.11 -15.21
CA VAL A 57 -13.75 5.84 -15.72
C VAL A 57 -13.81 4.83 -16.86
N ASP A 58 -12.74 4.75 -17.66
CA ASP A 58 -12.67 3.85 -18.82
C ASP A 58 -12.53 2.37 -18.42
N GLU A 59 -11.80 2.10 -17.34
CA GLU A 59 -11.65 0.78 -16.75
C GLU A 59 -11.62 0.87 -15.23
N TYR A 60 -12.34 -0.03 -14.57
CA TYR A 60 -12.49 -0.13 -13.13
C TYR A 60 -11.60 -1.24 -12.58
N VAL A 61 -10.94 -0.97 -11.46
CA VAL A 61 -10.21 -1.95 -10.65
C VAL A 61 -10.94 -2.12 -9.32
N ILE A 62 -11.48 -3.29 -9.08
CA ILE A 62 -12.33 -3.60 -7.92
C ILE A 62 -11.50 -4.45 -6.96
N LYS A 63 -11.18 -3.90 -5.78
CA LYS A 63 -10.26 -4.51 -4.80
C LYS A 63 -10.96 -4.73 -3.46
N ALA A 64 -11.00 -5.98 -3.01
CA ALA A 64 -11.38 -6.33 -1.65
C ALA A 64 -10.43 -5.66 -0.64
N GLN A 65 -10.99 -5.02 0.38
CA GLN A 65 -10.21 -4.36 1.42
C GLN A 65 -10.02 -5.29 2.62
N VAL A 66 -8.83 -5.88 2.71
CA VAL A 66 -8.38 -6.70 3.84
C VAL A 66 -6.91 -6.38 4.13
N LEU A 67 -6.46 -6.66 5.36
CA LEU A 67 -5.07 -6.46 5.80
C LEU A 67 -4.11 -7.57 5.32
N ALA A 68 -4.61 -8.56 4.59
CA ALA A 68 -3.79 -9.64 4.02
C ALA A 68 -3.42 -9.36 2.57
N GLY A 69 -2.17 -9.65 2.20
CA GLY A 69 -1.69 -9.64 0.83
C GLY A 69 -2.16 -10.84 0.01
N GLY A 70 -1.77 -10.88 -1.27
CA GLY A 70 -2.11 -11.98 -2.18
C GLY A 70 -3.59 -12.02 -2.60
N ARG A 71 -4.30 -10.90 -2.46
CA ARG A 71 -5.74 -10.76 -2.73
C ARG A 71 -6.14 -11.27 -4.11
N GLY A 72 -5.39 -10.90 -5.16
CA GLY A 72 -5.70 -11.30 -6.54
C GLY A 72 -5.69 -12.81 -6.79
N LEU A 73 -4.88 -13.57 -6.05
CA LEU A 73 -4.80 -15.04 -6.13
C LEU A 73 -5.69 -15.75 -5.09
N GLY A 74 -6.43 -15.00 -4.28
CA GLY A 74 -7.32 -15.54 -3.26
C GLY A 74 -8.63 -16.09 -3.83
N HIS A 75 -9.49 -16.58 -2.95
CA HIS A 75 -10.87 -16.96 -3.27
C HIS A 75 -11.77 -16.68 -2.07
N PHE A 76 -13.05 -16.52 -2.32
CA PHE A 76 -14.06 -16.25 -1.30
C PHE A 76 -14.73 -17.55 -0.83
N ASP A 77 -15.31 -17.50 0.36
CA ASP A 77 -16.11 -18.57 0.95
C ASP A 77 -17.35 -18.96 0.11
N ASN A 78 -17.85 -18.06 -0.75
CA ASN A 78 -18.91 -18.31 -1.71
C ASN A 78 -18.43 -18.90 -3.06
N GLY A 79 -17.14 -19.24 -3.18
CA GLY A 79 -16.55 -19.81 -4.39
C GLY A 79 -16.10 -18.79 -5.46
N PHE A 80 -16.32 -17.49 -5.23
CA PHE A 80 -15.81 -16.45 -6.12
C PHE A 80 -14.28 -16.38 -6.08
N LYS A 81 -13.63 -16.23 -7.24
CA LYS A 81 -12.17 -16.29 -7.35
C LYS A 81 -11.57 -14.90 -7.52
N GLY A 82 -10.48 -14.63 -6.81
CA GLY A 82 -9.73 -13.38 -6.84
C GLY A 82 -10.39 -12.26 -6.04
N GLY A 83 -9.61 -11.57 -5.22
CA GLY A 83 -10.01 -10.35 -4.51
C GLY A 83 -9.69 -9.06 -5.27
N VAL A 84 -9.20 -9.15 -6.51
CA VAL A 84 -8.91 -8.02 -7.40
C VAL A 84 -9.44 -8.34 -8.79
N HIS A 85 -10.31 -7.49 -9.34
CA HIS A 85 -10.94 -7.68 -10.65
C HIS A 85 -10.86 -6.41 -11.48
N LEU A 86 -10.72 -6.56 -12.81
CA LEU A 86 -10.75 -5.46 -13.75
C LEU A 86 -11.97 -5.57 -14.66
N THR A 87 -12.59 -4.45 -15.00
CA THR A 87 -13.67 -4.42 -15.99
C THR A 87 -13.81 -3.06 -16.64
N THR A 88 -14.05 -3.03 -17.95
CA THR A 88 -14.44 -1.82 -18.70
C THR A 88 -15.96 -1.63 -18.74
N ASP A 89 -16.72 -2.59 -18.23
CA ASP A 89 -18.19 -2.59 -18.25
C ASP A 89 -18.72 -2.19 -16.86
N PRO A 90 -19.26 -0.98 -16.70
CA PRO A 90 -19.75 -0.52 -15.40
C PRO A 90 -20.87 -1.41 -14.83
N SER A 91 -21.64 -2.10 -15.67
CA SER A 91 -22.72 -2.97 -15.23
C SER A 91 -22.23 -4.21 -14.47
N LYS A 92 -20.95 -4.58 -14.64
CA LYS A 92 -20.33 -5.72 -13.93
C LYS A 92 -19.82 -5.37 -12.54
N VAL A 93 -19.69 -4.09 -12.21
CA VAL A 93 -19.09 -3.68 -10.94
C VAL A 93 -19.96 -4.11 -9.76
N LEU A 94 -21.27 -3.84 -9.80
CA LEU A 94 -22.20 -4.23 -8.74
C LEU A 94 -22.22 -5.76 -8.49
N PRO A 95 -22.40 -6.62 -9.51
CA PRO A 95 -22.32 -8.08 -9.32
C PRO A 95 -21.00 -8.59 -8.75
N ILE A 96 -19.88 -7.90 -8.98
CA ILE A 96 -18.59 -8.23 -8.39
C ILE A 96 -18.56 -7.82 -6.92
N VAL A 97 -19.01 -6.60 -6.60
CA VAL A 97 -19.08 -6.08 -5.23
C VAL A 97 -19.97 -6.97 -4.35
N GLU A 98 -21.13 -7.42 -4.85
CA GLU A 98 -22.04 -8.33 -4.14
C GLU A 98 -21.39 -9.66 -3.76
N LYS A 99 -20.46 -10.16 -4.59
CA LYS A 99 -19.73 -11.40 -4.30
C LYS A 99 -18.58 -11.21 -3.31
N MET A 100 -18.20 -9.96 -3.02
CA MET A 100 -17.10 -9.62 -2.12
C MET A 100 -17.60 -9.14 -0.76
N VAL A 101 -18.49 -8.15 -0.72
CA VAL A 101 -18.95 -7.52 0.54
C VAL A 101 -19.78 -8.52 1.35
N GLY A 102 -19.46 -8.65 2.64
CA GLY A 102 -20.11 -9.59 3.55
C GLY A 102 -19.58 -11.01 3.47
N HIS A 103 -18.68 -11.30 2.53
CA HIS A 103 -18.03 -12.60 2.37
C HIS A 103 -16.62 -12.61 2.94
N ARG A 104 -16.03 -13.79 3.10
CA ARG A 104 -14.67 -13.95 3.64
C ARG A 104 -13.69 -14.26 2.52
N LEU A 105 -12.59 -13.52 2.44
CA LEU A 105 -11.51 -13.74 1.49
C LEU A 105 -10.42 -14.63 2.11
N ILE A 106 -10.11 -15.74 1.43
CA ILE A 106 -9.03 -16.66 1.75
C ILE A 106 -7.85 -16.36 0.81
N THR A 107 -6.66 -16.08 1.37
CA THR A 107 -5.40 -15.94 0.63
C THR A 107 -4.32 -16.84 1.22
N LYS A 108 -3.13 -16.88 0.60
CA LYS A 108 -1.96 -17.57 1.16
C LYS A 108 -1.52 -17.03 2.53
N GLN A 109 -1.93 -15.81 2.87
CA GLN A 109 -1.55 -15.11 4.11
C GLN A 109 -2.66 -15.11 5.17
N THR A 110 -3.82 -15.72 4.90
CA THR A 110 -4.93 -15.82 5.87
C THR A 110 -5.03 -17.22 6.47
N SER A 111 -5.80 -17.36 7.54
CA SER A 111 -6.26 -18.68 7.98
C SER A 111 -7.18 -19.32 6.92
N LYS A 112 -7.49 -20.62 7.08
CA LYS A 112 -8.43 -21.35 6.21
C LYS A 112 -9.85 -20.76 6.24
N GLU A 113 -10.20 -20.04 7.30
CA GLU A 113 -11.49 -19.37 7.44
C GLU A 113 -11.52 -18.03 6.70
N GLY A 114 -10.38 -17.50 6.25
CA GLY A 114 -10.30 -16.20 5.58
C GLY A 114 -10.56 -15.01 6.49
N ILE A 115 -10.61 -13.81 5.89
CA ILE A 115 -10.87 -12.54 6.56
C ILE A 115 -12.18 -11.94 6.02
N PRO A 116 -13.09 -11.44 6.87
CA PRO A 116 -14.32 -10.79 6.41
C PRO A 116 -14.00 -9.52 5.60
N VAL A 117 -14.64 -9.41 4.44
CA VAL A 117 -14.54 -8.25 3.55
C VAL A 117 -15.76 -7.37 3.79
N ASN A 118 -15.57 -6.30 4.57
CA ASN A 118 -16.63 -5.34 4.86
C ASN A 118 -16.63 -4.15 3.90
N LYS A 119 -15.53 -3.94 3.17
CA LYS A 119 -15.38 -2.82 2.23
C LYS A 119 -14.74 -3.30 0.95
N VAL A 120 -15.17 -2.69 -0.16
CA VAL A 120 -14.55 -2.87 -1.48
C VAL A 120 -14.16 -1.49 -1.99
N MET A 121 -12.95 -1.38 -2.52
CA MET A 121 -12.48 -0.18 -3.20
C MET A 121 -12.68 -0.35 -4.70
N ILE A 122 -13.27 0.65 -5.34
CA ILE A 122 -13.41 0.74 -6.80
C ILE A 122 -12.51 1.88 -7.26
N ALA A 123 -11.50 1.57 -8.06
CA ALA A 123 -10.47 2.51 -8.49
C ALA A 123 -10.41 2.64 -10.01
N GLU A 124 -9.90 3.78 -10.48
CA GLU A 124 -9.59 4.04 -11.90
C GLU A 124 -8.39 3.19 -12.32
N SER A 125 -8.48 2.39 -13.38
CA SER A 125 -7.28 1.75 -13.93
C SER A 125 -6.32 2.80 -14.47
N VAL A 126 -5.03 2.67 -14.12
CA VAL A 126 -4.00 3.63 -14.53
C VAL A 126 -3.28 3.07 -15.75
N ASN A 127 -3.13 3.85 -16.81
CA ASN A 127 -2.29 3.48 -17.95
C ASN A 127 -0.80 3.62 -17.57
N ILE A 128 -0.23 2.54 -17.06
CA ILE A 128 1.12 2.52 -16.51
C ILE A 128 2.15 2.26 -17.62
N LYS A 129 3.05 3.23 -17.81
CA LYS A 129 4.26 3.11 -18.65
C LYS A 129 5.38 2.35 -17.93
N ARG A 130 5.51 2.57 -16.61
CA ARG A 130 6.51 1.87 -15.77
C ARG A 130 6.00 1.68 -14.35
N GLU A 131 6.25 0.49 -13.80
CA GLU A 131 6.04 0.15 -12.41
C GLU A 131 7.37 0.12 -11.67
N THR A 132 7.46 0.83 -10.54
CA THR A 132 8.63 0.81 -9.65
C THR A 132 8.21 0.47 -8.23
N TYR A 133 9.16 -0.02 -7.44
CA TYR A 133 8.97 -0.24 -6.01
C TYR A 133 9.65 0.88 -5.23
N PHE A 134 8.95 1.42 -4.23
CA PHE A 134 9.47 2.43 -3.32
C PHE A 134 9.02 2.12 -1.90
N SER A 135 9.94 2.19 -0.94
CA SER A 135 9.63 2.02 0.47
C SER A 135 10.52 2.92 1.33
N ILE A 136 9.97 3.41 2.44
CA ILE A 136 10.71 4.10 3.50
C ILE A 136 10.56 3.27 4.75
N VAL A 137 11.66 2.97 5.43
CA VAL A 137 11.67 2.23 6.71
C VAL A 137 12.65 2.87 7.69
N MET A 138 12.41 2.69 8.98
CA MET A 138 13.43 2.93 10.00
C MET A 138 14.42 1.76 10.00
N ASP A 139 15.68 2.03 9.67
CA ASP A 139 16.74 1.03 9.61
C ASP A 139 17.72 1.19 10.78
N ARG A 140 18.02 0.07 11.44
CA ARG A 140 18.89 0.05 12.63
C ARG A 140 20.38 0.10 12.30
N PHE A 141 20.79 -0.28 11.10
CA PHE A 141 22.18 -0.20 10.69
C PHE A 141 22.57 1.25 10.36
N PHE A 142 21.64 2.03 9.82
CA PHE A 142 21.85 3.45 9.51
C PHE A 142 21.39 4.39 10.63
N ASP A 143 20.89 3.86 11.74
CA ASP A 143 20.34 4.62 12.88
C ASP A 143 19.32 5.69 12.46
N GLY A 144 18.47 5.38 11.47
CA GLY A 144 17.58 6.37 10.89
C GLY A 144 16.75 5.87 9.70
N PRO A 145 15.99 6.77 9.06
CA PRO A 145 15.18 6.44 7.92
C PRO A 145 16.04 6.11 6.69
N VAL A 146 15.64 5.08 5.96
CA VAL A 146 16.23 4.74 4.66
C VAL A 146 15.13 4.57 3.62
N ILE A 147 15.44 4.98 2.40
CA ILE A 147 14.60 4.70 1.23
C ILE A 147 15.14 3.42 0.58
N ILE A 148 14.28 2.43 0.37
CA ILE A 148 14.55 1.23 -0.42
C ILE A 148 13.79 1.36 -1.73
N ALA A 149 14.49 1.29 -2.85
CA ALA A 149 13.92 1.51 -4.17
C ALA A 149 14.31 0.39 -5.14
N SER A 150 13.43 0.09 -6.10
CA SER A 150 13.75 -0.78 -7.23
C SER A 150 13.01 -0.35 -8.51
N PRO A 151 13.67 -0.31 -9.68
CA PRO A 151 12.99 -0.09 -10.95
C PRO A 151 12.12 -1.30 -11.37
N SER A 152 12.13 -2.40 -10.60
CA SER A 152 11.28 -3.58 -10.79
C SER A 152 10.11 -3.56 -9.80
N GLY A 153 9.08 -2.77 -10.08
CA GLY A 153 7.84 -2.73 -9.29
C GLY A 153 6.78 -3.74 -9.73
N GLY A 154 5.62 -3.71 -9.08
CA GLY A 154 4.46 -4.57 -9.41
C GLY A 154 4.61 -6.03 -8.98
N THR A 155 5.74 -6.37 -8.34
CA THR A 155 6.06 -7.72 -7.84
C THR A 155 6.52 -7.67 -6.39
N ASP A 156 6.62 -8.84 -5.77
CA ASP A 156 7.07 -9.03 -4.39
C ASP A 156 8.55 -8.64 -4.27
N ILE A 157 8.87 -7.69 -3.37
CA ILE A 157 10.23 -7.15 -3.27
C ILE A 157 11.23 -8.21 -2.78
N GLU A 158 10.76 -9.17 -1.99
CA GLU A 158 11.52 -10.31 -1.50
C GLU A 158 11.98 -11.22 -2.65
N ASN A 159 11.20 -11.33 -3.73
CA ASN A 159 11.59 -12.08 -4.91
C ASN A 159 12.65 -11.33 -5.73
N VAL A 160 12.53 -10.00 -5.84
CA VAL A 160 13.56 -9.15 -6.46
C VAL A 160 14.87 -9.27 -5.67
N ALA A 161 14.81 -9.24 -4.34
CA ALA A 161 15.99 -9.38 -3.48
C ALA A 161 16.70 -10.74 -3.64
N LYS A 162 15.95 -11.81 -3.96
CA LYS A 162 16.52 -13.16 -4.19
C LYS A 162 17.06 -13.35 -5.60
N ILE A 163 16.35 -12.87 -6.62
CA ILE A 163 16.63 -13.19 -8.03
C ILE A 163 17.47 -12.11 -8.69
N THR A 164 17.18 -10.84 -8.41
CA THR A 164 17.83 -9.67 -9.02
C THR A 164 18.21 -8.61 -7.97
N PRO A 165 19.02 -8.95 -6.94
CA PRO A 165 19.34 -8.05 -5.83
C PRO A 165 19.99 -6.72 -6.27
N HIS A 166 20.71 -6.73 -7.40
CA HIS A 166 21.33 -5.54 -7.98
C HIS A 166 20.33 -4.47 -8.45
N LEU A 167 19.03 -4.82 -8.55
CA LEU A 167 17.95 -3.87 -8.83
C LEU A 167 17.41 -3.21 -7.57
N ILE A 168 17.90 -3.54 -6.38
CA ILE A 168 17.51 -2.88 -5.13
C ILE A 168 18.64 -1.96 -4.70
N LYS A 169 18.29 -0.73 -4.36
CA LYS A 169 19.23 0.23 -3.77
C LYS A 169 18.61 0.87 -2.54
N THR A 170 19.46 1.05 -1.53
CA THR A 170 19.14 1.73 -0.28
C THR A 170 19.77 3.11 -0.25
N PHE A 171 18.99 4.11 0.11
CA PHE A 171 19.41 5.51 0.22
C PHE A 171 19.15 5.99 1.65
N PRO A 172 20.21 6.10 2.48
CA PRO A 172 20.07 6.62 3.83
C PRO A 172 19.65 8.09 3.82
N VAL A 173 18.77 8.47 4.75
CA VAL A 173 18.35 9.85 4.95
C VAL A 173 18.69 10.29 6.37
N ASP A 174 19.43 11.38 6.48
CA ASP A 174 19.75 12.01 7.76
C ASP A 174 18.44 12.53 8.39
N ILE A 175 18.08 12.01 9.57
CA ILE A 175 16.80 12.32 10.22
C ILE A 175 16.70 13.78 10.69
N ILE A 176 17.83 14.44 10.94
CA ILE A 176 17.86 15.84 11.39
C ILE A 176 17.73 16.79 10.19
N LYS A 177 18.41 16.49 9.09
CA LYS A 177 18.34 17.30 7.86
C LYS A 177 17.07 17.02 7.06
N GLY A 178 16.52 15.81 7.17
CA GLY A 178 15.43 15.32 6.35
C GLY A 178 15.86 15.01 4.91
N ILE A 179 14.88 14.66 4.08
CA ILE A 179 15.12 14.35 2.68
C ILE A 179 15.51 15.62 1.90
N THR A 180 16.66 15.57 1.22
CA THR A 180 17.12 16.66 0.36
C THR A 180 16.65 16.46 -1.07
N ASN A 181 16.63 17.55 -1.86
CA ASN A 181 16.30 17.46 -3.28
C ASN A 181 17.27 16.54 -4.04
N ASN A 182 18.55 16.55 -3.67
CA ASN A 182 19.57 15.73 -4.31
C ASN A 182 19.30 14.23 -4.09
N ILE A 183 18.96 13.81 -2.86
CA ILE A 183 18.59 12.42 -2.57
C ILE A 183 17.33 12.04 -3.35
N ALA A 184 16.30 12.89 -3.33
CA ALA A 184 15.05 12.61 -4.04
C ALA A 184 15.26 12.44 -5.56
N LEU A 185 16.11 13.27 -6.17
CA LEU A 185 16.48 13.16 -7.58
C LEU A 185 17.33 11.93 -7.88
N GLU A 186 18.23 11.54 -6.97
CA GLU A 186 19.04 10.32 -7.10
C GLU A 186 18.16 9.06 -7.05
N VAL A 187 17.19 9.01 -6.14
CA VAL A 187 16.20 7.93 -6.07
C VAL A 187 15.37 7.89 -7.35
N ALA A 188 14.85 9.04 -7.79
CA ALA A 188 14.06 9.13 -9.03
C ALA A 188 14.85 8.63 -10.26
N GLU A 189 16.12 9.00 -10.37
CA GLU A 189 17.01 8.54 -11.44
C GLU A 189 17.27 7.04 -11.38
N PHE A 190 17.53 6.50 -10.19
CA PHE A 190 17.71 5.05 -10.01
C PHE A 190 16.44 4.26 -10.38
N LEU A 191 15.27 4.80 -10.06
CA LEU A 191 13.96 4.29 -10.48
C LEU A 191 13.66 4.53 -11.97
N ARG A 192 14.62 5.11 -12.70
CA ARG A 192 14.59 5.38 -14.15
C ARG A 192 13.59 6.46 -14.57
N PHE A 193 13.11 7.31 -13.66
CA PHE A 193 12.32 8.48 -14.05
C PHE A 193 13.18 9.46 -14.83
N GLU A 194 12.68 9.86 -16.00
CA GLU A 194 13.44 10.62 -17.00
C GLU A 194 12.72 11.92 -17.34
N GLN A 195 13.47 12.91 -17.81
CA GLN A 195 12.93 14.19 -18.31
C GLN A 195 11.95 14.82 -17.29
N ASN A 196 10.74 15.13 -17.75
CA ASN A 196 9.70 15.78 -16.95
C ASN A 196 9.15 14.90 -15.81
N SER A 197 9.31 13.57 -15.86
CA SER A 197 8.84 12.68 -14.78
C SER A 197 9.84 12.56 -13.63
N LYS A 198 11.12 12.89 -13.84
CA LYS A 198 12.15 12.86 -12.79
C LYS A 198 11.86 13.87 -11.66
N GLU A 199 11.60 15.12 -12.00
CA GLU A 199 11.29 16.17 -11.02
C GLU A 199 9.95 15.91 -10.29
N LYS A 200 8.96 15.38 -11.02
CA LYS A 200 7.69 14.96 -10.44
C LYS A 200 7.89 13.81 -9.46
N ALA A 201 8.70 12.80 -9.81
CA ALA A 201 9.03 11.70 -8.92
C ALA A 201 9.77 12.18 -7.67
N ALA A 202 10.76 13.07 -7.81
CA ALA A 202 11.44 13.67 -6.67
C ALA A 202 10.47 14.41 -5.74
N THR A 203 9.49 15.12 -6.30
CA THR A 203 8.43 15.78 -5.53
C THR A 203 7.57 14.78 -4.76
N GLU A 204 7.12 13.70 -5.41
CA GLU A 204 6.34 12.64 -4.76
C GLU A 204 7.15 11.93 -3.65
N ILE A 205 8.42 11.62 -3.90
CA ILE A 205 9.32 10.99 -2.92
C ILE A 205 9.47 11.86 -1.67
N LYS A 206 9.59 13.18 -1.83
CA LYS A 206 9.63 14.11 -0.69
C LYS A 206 8.32 14.10 0.10
N ARG A 207 7.18 14.13 -0.58
CA ARG A 207 5.85 14.06 0.07
C ARG A 207 5.65 12.75 0.83
N LEU A 208 6.13 11.63 0.28
CA LEU A 208 6.10 10.32 0.95
C LEU A 208 6.96 10.31 2.21
N TYR A 209 8.13 10.95 2.17
CA TYR A 209 8.98 11.13 3.36
C TYR A 209 8.35 12.05 4.40
N ASP A 210 7.76 13.17 3.96
CA ASP A 210 7.05 14.07 4.86
C ASP A 210 5.89 13.35 5.56
N LEU A 211 5.13 12.51 4.84
CA LEU A 211 4.12 11.64 5.46
C LEU A 211 4.76 10.69 6.48
N PHE A 212 5.81 9.97 6.08
CA PHE A 212 6.47 8.96 6.92
C PHE A 212 6.87 9.54 8.29
N ILE A 213 7.49 10.73 8.30
CA ILE A 213 7.91 11.40 9.53
C ILE A 213 6.72 11.92 10.34
N ASN A 214 5.75 12.57 9.69
CA ASN A 214 4.69 13.28 10.40
C ASN A 214 3.62 12.37 11.02
N VAL A 215 3.55 11.10 10.59
CA VAL A 215 2.58 10.13 11.13
C VAL A 215 3.23 9.05 12.00
N ASP A 216 4.51 9.24 12.36
CA ASP A 216 5.31 8.26 13.10
C ASP A 216 5.24 6.85 12.45
N ALA A 217 5.38 6.81 11.13
CA ALA A 217 5.38 5.54 10.40
C ALA A 217 6.68 4.78 10.65
N THR A 218 6.57 3.45 10.79
CA THR A 218 7.73 2.55 10.78
C THR A 218 8.03 2.05 9.37
N GLN A 219 7.02 2.05 8.50
CA GLN A 219 7.15 1.73 7.08
C GLN A 219 6.11 2.50 6.26
N VAL A 220 6.53 3.05 5.12
CA VAL A 220 5.65 3.47 4.02
C VAL A 220 6.11 2.74 2.77
N GLU A 221 5.30 1.84 2.25
CA GLU A 221 5.58 1.07 1.03
C GLU A 221 4.57 1.43 -0.06
N ILE A 222 5.07 1.77 -1.24
CA ILE A 222 4.31 2.04 -2.46
C ILE A 222 4.73 1.01 -3.53
N ASN A 223 3.79 0.14 -3.92
CA ASN A 223 4.07 -0.90 -4.89
C ASN A 223 2.85 -1.17 -5.80
N PRO A 224 2.78 -0.60 -7.01
CA PRO A 224 3.82 0.22 -7.64
C PRO A 224 3.71 1.73 -7.34
N LEU A 225 4.86 2.39 -7.32
CA LEU A 225 5.00 3.82 -7.65
C LEU A 225 5.15 3.91 -9.17
N ALA A 226 4.08 4.32 -9.85
CA ALA A 226 3.95 4.17 -11.29
C ALA A 226 4.22 5.48 -12.04
N GLU A 227 4.81 5.36 -13.24
CA GLU A 227 4.83 6.42 -14.25
C GLU A 227 3.69 6.17 -15.26
N THR A 228 2.88 7.18 -15.55
CA THR A 228 1.88 7.11 -16.63
C THR A 228 2.48 7.47 -17.98
N SER A 229 1.78 7.12 -19.06
CA SER A 229 2.15 7.54 -20.43
C SER A 229 2.23 9.07 -20.61
N GLU A 230 1.53 9.83 -19.76
CA GLU A 230 1.53 11.30 -19.72
C GLU A 230 2.66 11.87 -18.85
N GLY A 231 3.51 11.01 -18.28
CA GLY A 231 4.61 11.39 -17.39
C GLY A 231 4.12 11.89 -16.03
N HIS A 232 2.97 11.44 -15.55
CA HIS A 232 2.57 11.60 -14.15
C HIS A 232 3.18 10.48 -13.30
N VAL A 233 3.41 10.78 -12.03
CA VAL A 233 3.87 9.80 -11.03
C VAL A 233 2.72 9.56 -10.06
N ILE A 234 2.35 8.29 -9.87
CA ILE A 234 1.13 7.90 -9.15
C ILE A 234 1.43 6.73 -8.21
N SER A 235 1.01 6.85 -6.95
CA SER A 235 0.97 5.75 -6.00
C SER A 235 -0.27 4.88 -6.23
N VAL A 236 -0.09 3.65 -6.73
CA VAL A 236 -1.20 2.77 -7.16
C VAL A 236 -1.69 1.86 -6.04
N ASP A 237 -0.79 1.38 -5.19
CA ASP A 237 -1.08 0.62 -3.98
C ASP A 237 -0.16 1.11 -2.87
N ALA A 238 -0.62 1.03 -1.62
CA ALA A 238 0.09 1.56 -0.47
C ALA A 238 -0.14 0.71 0.78
N LYS A 239 0.95 0.45 1.50
CA LYS A 239 0.96 -0.17 2.81
C LYS A 239 1.74 0.71 3.78
N ILE A 240 1.12 1.06 4.90
CA ILE A 240 1.72 1.92 5.92
C ILE A 240 1.63 1.20 7.26
N ASN A 241 2.76 1.07 7.95
CA ASN A 241 2.84 0.59 9.33
C ASN A 241 3.27 1.75 10.24
N PHE A 242 2.80 1.72 11.48
CA PHE A 242 2.96 2.81 12.45
C PHE A 242 3.77 2.34 13.66
N ASP A 243 4.40 3.27 14.37
CA ASP A 243 4.97 3.00 15.68
C ASP A 243 3.86 3.04 16.74
N ASP A 244 3.57 1.91 17.38
CA ASP A 244 2.55 1.87 18.44
C ASP A 244 2.93 2.73 19.65
N ASN A 245 4.22 3.00 19.88
CA ASN A 245 4.68 3.88 20.96
C ASN A 245 4.28 5.33 20.71
N ALA A 246 4.05 5.72 19.45
CA ALA A 246 3.64 7.07 19.08
C ALA A 246 2.13 7.30 19.18
N LYS A 247 1.32 6.29 19.53
CA LYS A 247 -0.15 6.37 19.55
C LYS A 247 -0.74 7.57 20.31
N PHE A 248 -0.02 8.13 21.27
CA PHE A 248 -0.49 9.26 22.08
C PHE A 248 -0.48 10.61 21.34
N ARG A 249 0.10 10.69 20.14
CA ARG A 249 0.23 11.92 19.34
C ARG A 249 -0.19 11.70 17.89
#